data_AF-A0A3M1BJ44-F1
#
_entry.id   AF-A0A3M1BJ44-F1
#
_cell.length_a   1.000
_cell.length_b   1.000
_cell.length_c   1.000
_cell.angle_alpha   90.00
_cell.angle_beta   90.00
_cell.angle_gamma   90.00
#
_symmetry.space_group_name_H-M   'P 1'
#
loop_
_entity.id
_entity.type
_entity.pdbx_description
1 polymer ?
#
loop_
_entity_poly.entity_id
_entity_poly.type
_entity_poly.pdbx_seq_one_letter_code
_entity_poly.pdbx_strand_id
1 'polypeptide(L)'
;MAIEYQPLYILSSGMLLQQRKLDVITNNLANADTPAFKRDLLLASLWETPGGQRIQDTDPQNPTNNFLYPVVERVFTDLSQGAIRQTGNPLDLAIEGRGFFAVRRGQEVFYTRKGNLRLDSEGFLVNELGYRVLDSNLNEIRLEGQPTFGVDGSVFVNGQQVATLGIFDLQNPQKAG
;
A
#
# COMPACT_ATOMS: atom_id res chain seq x y z
N MET A 1 31.92 25.12 0.79
CA MET A 1 31.23 25.05 -0.52
C MET A 1 31.08 26.48 -1.00
N ALA A 2 31.42 26.80 -2.25
CA ALA A 2 31.32 28.18 -2.75
C ALA A 2 29.84 28.60 -2.76
N ILE A 3 29.54 29.74 -2.13
CA ILE A 3 28.19 30.30 -1.95
C ILE A 3 27.46 30.47 -3.29
N GLU A 4 28.22 30.74 -4.36
CA GLU A 4 27.72 31.00 -5.72
C GLU A 4 26.89 29.85 -6.32
N TYR A 5 27.11 28.60 -5.90
CA TYR A 5 26.38 27.44 -6.43
C TYR A 5 25.21 26.99 -5.54
N GLN A 6 25.06 27.56 -4.34
CA GLN A 6 24.00 27.18 -3.40
C GLN A 6 22.58 27.32 -3.97
N PRO A 7 22.23 28.41 -4.69
CA PRO A 7 20.88 28.53 -5.27
C PRO A 7 20.58 27.40 -6.25
N LEU A 8 21.58 26.97 -7.03
CA LEU A 8 21.41 25.86 -7.98
C LEU A 8 21.10 24.54 -7.25
N TYR A 9 21.77 24.26 -6.13
CA TYR A 9 21.48 23.06 -5.33
C TYR A 9 20.10 23.09 -4.70
N ILE A 10 19.68 24.24 -4.13
CA ILE A 10 18.35 24.42 -3.53
C ILE A 10 17.25 24.28 -4.59
N LEU A 11 17.43 24.89 -5.77
CA LEU A 11 16.47 24.77 -6.86
C LEU A 11 16.42 23.33 -7.41
N SER A 12 17.57 22.67 -7.54
CA SER A 12 17.64 21.28 -8.01
C SER A 12 16.99 20.31 -7.03
N SER A 13 17.20 20.47 -5.72
CA SER A 13 16.57 19.63 -4.70
C SER A 13 15.06 19.89 -4.61
N GLY A 14 14.62 21.13 -4.74
CA GLY A 14 13.20 21.49 -4.84
C GLY A 14 12.53 20.89 -6.08
N MET A 15 13.19 20.95 -7.23
CA MET A 15 12.73 20.31 -8.46
C MET A 15 12.60 18.80 -8.30
N LEU A 16 13.61 18.15 -7.72
CA LEU A 16 13.59 16.70 -7.47
C LEU A 16 12.47 16.32 -6.51
N LEU A 17 12.27 17.07 -5.42
CA LEU A 17 11.16 16.85 -4.49
C LEU A 17 9.81 16.97 -5.21
N GLN A 18 9.63 18.00 -6.03
CA GLN A 18 8.39 18.22 -6.76
C GLN A 18 8.13 17.13 -7.80
N GLN A 19 9.17 16.64 -8.49
CA GLN A 19 9.07 15.49 -9.38
C GLN A 19 8.59 14.25 -8.62
N ARG A 20 9.22 13.93 -7.48
CA ARG A 20 8.81 12.79 -6.64
C ARG A 20 7.38 12.91 -6.13
N LYS A 21 6.95 14.12 -5.76
CA LYS A 21 5.58 14.39 -5.34
C LYS A 21 4.59 14.14 -6.48
N LEU A 22 4.91 14.58 -7.69
CA LEU A 22 4.09 14.30 -8.87
C LEU A 22 4.01 12.80 -9.13
N ASP A 23 5.12 12.07 -9.08
CA ASP A 23 5.13 10.61 -9.27
C ASP A 23 4.18 9.90 -8.30
N VAL A 24 4.23 10.25 -7.01
CA VAL A 24 3.36 9.67 -5.97
C VAL A 24 1.89 10.03 -6.20
N ILE A 25 1.59 11.28 -6.53
CA ILE A 25 0.20 11.73 -6.80
C ILE A 25 -0.35 11.02 -8.04
N THR A 26 0.42 10.95 -9.12
CA THR A 26 0.02 10.29 -10.36
C THR A 26 -0.20 8.81 -10.15
N ASN A 27 0.66 8.12 -9.39
CA ASN A 27 0.46 6.72 -9.04
C ASN A 27 -0.83 6.51 -8.22
N ASN A 28 -1.07 7.35 -7.22
CA ASN A 28 -2.31 7.29 -6.42
C ASN A 28 -3.55 7.56 -7.27
N LEU A 29 -3.48 8.53 -8.18
CA LEU A 29 -4.60 8.87 -9.06
C LEU A 29 -4.90 7.75 -10.06
N ALA A 30 -3.86 7.16 -10.67
CA ALA A 30 -4.02 6.03 -11.59
C ALA A 30 -4.67 4.81 -10.93
N ASN A 31 -4.46 4.63 -9.62
CA ASN A 31 -5.01 3.52 -8.84
C ASN A 31 -6.22 3.90 -7.98
N ALA A 32 -6.79 5.10 -8.15
CA ALA A 32 -7.90 5.58 -7.32
C ALA A 32 -9.14 4.67 -7.37
N ASP A 33 -9.38 4.05 -8.52
CA ASP A 33 -10.48 3.09 -8.74
C ASP A 33 -10.06 1.63 -8.55
N THR A 34 -8.78 1.36 -8.26
CA THR A 34 -8.30 -0.01 -8.03
C THR A 34 -8.78 -0.50 -6.66
N PRO A 35 -9.57 -1.59 -6.57
CA PRO A 35 -10.07 -2.07 -5.30
C PRO A 35 -8.93 -2.42 -4.35
N ALA A 36 -9.09 -1.98 -3.10
CA ALA A 36 -8.16 -2.23 -2.01
C ALA A 36 -6.73 -1.67 -2.19
N PHE A 37 -6.52 -0.76 -3.16
CA PHE A 37 -5.27 -0.02 -3.28
C PHE A 37 -5.03 0.84 -2.03
N LYS A 38 -3.78 0.84 -1.56
CA LYS A 38 -3.34 1.65 -0.42
C LYS A 38 -2.46 2.77 -0.97
N ARG A 39 -2.92 4.01 -0.77
CA ARG A 39 -2.24 5.22 -1.27
C ARG A 39 -0.91 5.41 -0.58
N ASP A 40 0.06 5.92 -1.33
CA ASP A 40 1.34 6.31 -0.79
C ASP A 40 1.36 7.80 -0.46
N LEU A 41 1.98 8.17 0.66
CA LEU A 41 2.16 9.53 1.13
C LEU A 41 3.64 9.87 1.14
N LEU A 42 3.97 11.09 0.71
CA LEU A 42 5.32 11.61 0.73
C LEU A 42 5.46 12.61 1.87
N LEU A 43 6.39 12.33 2.79
CA LEU A 43 6.83 13.25 3.82
C LEU A 43 8.09 13.96 3.32
N ALA A 44 8.03 15.28 3.27
CA ALA A 44 9.17 16.12 2.93
C ALA A 44 9.72 16.77 4.19
N SER A 45 11.03 16.91 4.26
CA SER A 45 11.71 17.62 5.33
C SER A 45 12.74 18.58 4.77
N LEU A 46 13.27 19.43 5.65
CA LEU A 46 14.36 20.32 5.33
C LEU A 46 15.64 19.69 5.88
N TRP A 47 16.60 19.46 5.00
CA TRP A 47 17.93 19.05 5.40
C TRP A 47 18.78 20.30 5.70
N GLU A 48 19.31 20.35 6.92
CA GLU A 48 20.24 21.37 7.37
C GLU A 48 21.68 20.85 7.20
N THR A 49 22.59 21.71 6.72
CA THR A 49 24.00 21.34 6.60
C THR A 49 24.63 21.18 7.99
N PRO A 50 25.34 20.08 8.30
CA PRO A 50 26.02 19.91 9.58
C PRO A 50 27.02 21.05 9.85
N GLY A 51 26.85 21.78 10.95
CA GLY A 51 27.67 22.94 11.31
C GLY A 51 27.21 24.28 10.68
N GLY A 52 26.12 24.29 9.92
CA GLY A 52 25.49 25.52 9.44
C GLY A 52 24.82 26.26 10.60
N GLN A 53 25.29 27.47 10.92
CA GLN A 53 24.59 28.34 11.87
C GLN A 53 23.28 28.78 11.21
N ARG A 54 22.12 28.52 11.85
CA ARG A 54 20.89 29.26 11.57
C ARG A 54 21.11 30.68 12.05
N ILE A 55 21.70 31.53 11.23
CA ILE A 55 21.75 32.96 11.56
C ILE A 55 20.31 33.45 11.49
N GLN A 56 19.82 33.98 12.62
CA GLN A 56 18.45 34.46 12.79
C GLN A 56 18.17 35.76 12.01
N ASP A 57 19.08 36.12 11.11
CA ASP A 57 18.99 37.27 10.24
C ASP A 57 18.27 36.86 8.95
N THR A 58 16.94 36.99 8.99
CA THR A 58 16.04 36.86 7.83
C THR A 58 16.11 38.09 6.93
N ASP A 59 17.30 38.65 6.67
CA ASP A 59 17.46 39.70 5.65
C ASP A 59 17.30 39.07 4.25
N PRO A 60 16.24 39.39 3.50
CA PRO A 60 16.04 38.89 2.14
C PRO A 60 17.18 39.28 1.19
N GLN A 61 18.02 40.26 1.56
CA GLN A 61 19.14 40.76 0.76
C GLN A 61 20.46 40.01 1.01
N ASN A 62 20.52 39.11 2.01
CA ASN A 62 21.72 38.34 2.32
C ASN A 62 21.46 36.82 2.26
N PRO A 63 21.27 36.23 1.07
CA PRO A 63 20.93 34.81 0.88
C PRO A 63 22.07 33.83 1.25
N THR A 64 23.23 34.36 1.63
CA THR A 64 24.51 33.66 1.85
C THR A 64 24.47 32.59 2.96
N ASN A 65 23.43 32.60 3.82
CA ASN A 65 23.34 31.75 5.00
C ASN A 65 22.12 30.81 5.07
N ASN A 66 21.35 30.67 3.99
CA ASN A 66 20.20 29.75 3.97
C ASN A 66 20.62 28.35 3.48
N PHE A 67 21.04 27.48 4.40
CA PHE A 67 21.48 26.09 4.13
C PHE A 67 20.35 25.06 4.25
N LEU A 68 19.14 25.43 3.82
CA LEU A 68 17.96 24.56 3.89
C LEU A 68 17.69 23.94 2.53
N TYR A 69 17.79 22.61 2.46
CA TYR A 69 17.52 21.86 1.24
C TYR A 69 16.26 21.01 1.44
N PRO A 70 15.21 21.21 0.63
CA PRO A 70 14.06 20.30 0.66
C PRO A 70 14.48 18.91 0.21
N VAL A 71 14.14 17.90 1.01
CA VAL A 71 14.42 16.49 0.73
C VAL A 71 13.18 15.64 0.98
N VAL A 72 13.13 14.49 0.30
CA VAL A 72 12.15 13.45 0.62
C VAL A 72 12.65 12.74 1.88
N GLU A 73 11.90 12.86 2.97
CA GLU A 73 12.22 12.16 4.21
C GLU A 73 11.79 10.69 4.11
N ARG A 74 10.56 10.47 3.66
CA ARG A 74 9.97 9.14 3.58
C ARG A 74 8.83 9.11 2.57
N VAL A 75 8.70 7.98 1.87
CA VAL A 75 7.45 7.58 1.22
C VAL A 75 6.89 6.40 2.02
N PHE A 76 5.63 6.48 2.41
CA PHE A 76 4.99 5.43 3.21
C PHE A 76 3.55 5.19 2.77
N THR A 77 3.11 3.95 2.90
CA THR A 77 1.76 3.53 2.52
C THR A 77 0.78 3.80 3.66
N ASP A 78 -0.32 4.47 3.34
CA ASP A 78 -1.44 4.68 4.26
C ASP A 78 -2.32 3.42 4.31
N LEU A 79 -2.27 2.70 5.44
CA LEU A 79 -3.01 1.45 5.64
C LEU A 79 -4.45 1.66 6.11
N SER A 80 -4.91 2.90 6.27
CA SER A 80 -6.27 3.20 6.70
C SER A 80 -7.34 2.54 5.81
N GLN A 81 -8.48 2.21 6.43
CA GLN A 81 -9.59 1.58 5.74
C GLN A 81 -10.30 2.59 4.84
N GLY A 82 -10.51 2.23 3.57
CA GLY A 82 -11.30 3.00 2.63
C GLY A 82 -12.79 2.68 2.72
N ALA A 83 -13.60 3.32 1.87
CA ALA A 83 -15.01 3.01 1.75
C ALA A 83 -15.22 1.58 1.22
N ILE A 84 -16.13 0.83 1.84
CA ILE A 84 -16.58 -0.47 1.34
C ILE A 84 -17.83 -0.25 0.49
N ARG A 85 -17.90 -0.92 -0.67
CA ARG A 85 -19.06 -0.92 -1.56
C ARG A 85 -19.50 -2.35 -1.81
N GLN A 86 -20.79 -2.62 -1.66
CA GLN A 86 -21.36 -3.93 -1.96
C GLN A 86 -21.51 -4.09 -3.48
N THR A 87 -21.01 -5.19 -4.04
CA THR A 87 -21.08 -5.47 -5.49
C THR A 87 -22.20 -6.45 -5.85
N GLY A 88 -22.70 -7.22 -4.88
CA GLY A 88 -23.70 -8.27 -5.08
C GLY A 88 -23.13 -9.60 -5.60
N ASN A 89 -21.84 -9.66 -5.94
CA ASN A 89 -21.17 -10.91 -6.30
C ASN A 89 -20.75 -11.67 -5.02
N PRO A 90 -21.15 -12.95 -4.83
CA PRO A 90 -20.81 -13.71 -3.63
C PRO A 90 -19.31 -13.96 -3.45
N LEU A 91 -18.52 -13.88 -4.53
CA LEU A 91 -17.06 -14.05 -4.50
C LEU A 91 -16.29 -12.74 -4.33
N ASP A 92 -16.99 -11.61 -4.25
CA ASP A 92 -16.39 -10.33 -3.90
C ASP A 92 -16.48 -10.12 -2.39
N LEU A 93 -15.35 -10.30 -1.73
CA LEU A 93 -15.24 -10.18 -0.28
C LEU A 93 -14.49 -8.90 0.09
N ALA A 94 -14.94 -8.27 1.16
CA ALA A 94 -14.25 -7.16 1.79
C ALA A 94 -14.10 -7.48 3.27
N ILE A 95 -12.95 -7.14 3.82
CA ILE A 95 -12.73 -7.22 5.27
C ILE A 95 -13.05 -5.85 5.86
N GLU A 96 -13.82 -5.84 6.93
CA GLU A 96 -14.06 -4.67 7.77
C GLU A 96 -13.05 -4.66 8.93
N GLY A 97 -12.43 -3.52 9.20
CA GLY A 97 -11.39 -3.40 10.24
C GLY A 97 -9.97 -3.67 9.73
N ARG A 98 -9.14 -4.36 10.51
CA ARG A 98 -7.74 -4.68 10.12
C ARG A 98 -7.65 -6.03 9.41
N GLY A 99 -6.46 -6.42 8.97
CA GLY A 99 -6.18 -7.74 8.39
C GLY A 99 -5.87 -7.73 6.89
N PHE A 100 -5.46 -8.89 6.36
CA PHE A 100 -5.23 -9.12 4.94
C PHE A 100 -5.53 -10.59 4.63
N PHE A 101 -6.06 -10.85 3.45
CA PHE A 101 -6.16 -12.21 2.92
C PHE A 101 -4.77 -12.73 2.59
N ALA A 102 -4.48 -13.98 2.96
CA ALA A 102 -3.28 -14.67 2.54
C ALA A 102 -3.50 -15.35 1.18
N VAL A 103 -2.54 -15.18 0.26
CA VAL A 103 -2.52 -15.83 -1.05
C VAL A 103 -1.15 -16.45 -1.31
N ARG A 104 -1.10 -17.55 -2.04
CA ARG A 104 0.13 -18.25 -2.41
C ARG A 104 0.46 -18.07 -3.88
N ARG A 105 1.72 -17.70 -4.13
CA ARG A 105 2.34 -17.68 -5.46
C ARG A 105 3.56 -18.58 -5.43
N GLY A 106 3.46 -19.75 -6.06
CA GLY A 106 4.53 -20.75 -5.97
C GLY A 106 4.70 -21.22 -4.52
N GLN A 107 5.90 -21.04 -3.95
CA GLN A 107 6.20 -21.39 -2.56
C GLN A 107 6.05 -20.21 -1.58
N GLU A 108 5.81 -19.00 -2.08
CA GLU A 108 5.75 -17.79 -1.26
C GLU A 108 4.31 -17.41 -0.93
N VAL A 109 4.13 -16.85 0.28
CA VAL A 109 2.85 -16.30 0.75
C VAL A 109 2.89 -14.78 0.66
N PHE A 110 1.89 -14.22 -0.02
CA PHE A 110 1.65 -12.80 -0.12
C PHE A 110 0.34 -12.44 0.59
N TYR A 111 0.18 -11.17 0.89
CA TYR A 111 -0.99 -10.65 1.59
C TYR A 111 -1.66 -9.58 0.75
N THR A 112 -2.98 -9.67 0.62
CA THR A 112 -3.77 -8.73 -0.16
C THR A 112 -5.03 -8.32 0.58
N ARG A 113 -5.44 -7.07 0.38
CA ARG A 113 -6.73 -6.59 0.83
C ARG A 113 -7.79 -6.69 -0.27
N LYS A 114 -7.38 -7.06 -1.49
CA LYS A 114 -8.25 -7.24 -2.65
C LYS A 114 -8.96 -8.58 -2.54
N GLY A 115 -10.29 -8.56 -2.47
CA GLY A 115 -11.11 -9.76 -2.33
C GLY A 115 -11.99 -10.05 -3.54
N ASN A 116 -11.57 -9.68 -4.76
CA ASN A 116 -12.22 -10.15 -5.98
C ASN A 116 -11.74 -11.58 -6.28
N LEU A 117 -12.42 -12.56 -5.69
CA LEU A 117 -12.02 -13.96 -5.77
C LEU A 117 -12.74 -14.67 -6.92
N ARG A 118 -12.20 -15.80 -7.34
CA ARG A 118 -12.80 -16.69 -8.33
C ARG A 118 -12.47 -18.13 -7.99
N LEU A 119 -13.23 -19.07 -8.56
CA LEU A 119 -12.84 -20.48 -8.59
C LEU A 119 -12.09 -20.76 -9.89
N ASP A 120 -10.97 -21.49 -9.80
CA ASP A 120 -10.31 -22.02 -10.99
C ASP A 120 -10.97 -23.34 -11.46
N SER A 121 -10.45 -23.92 -12.55
CA SER A 121 -10.97 -25.16 -13.13
C SER A 121 -10.81 -26.39 -12.23
N GLU A 122 -9.92 -26.34 -11.24
CA GLU A 122 -9.66 -27.43 -10.30
C GLU A 122 -10.48 -27.27 -9.00
N GLY A 123 -11.21 -26.15 -8.87
CA GLY A 123 -12.03 -25.80 -7.73
C GLY A 123 -11.27 -25.04 -6.63
N PHE A 124 -10.04 -24.57 -6.88
CA PHE A 124 -9.34 -23.74 -5.90
C PHE A 124 -9.88 -22.31 -5.93
N LEU A 125 -10.00 -21.73 -4.73
CA LEU A 125 -10.26 -20.31 -4.58
C LEU A 125 -8.98 -19.53 -4.92
N VAL A 126 -9.05 -18.69 -5.93
CA VAL A 126 -7.91 -17.89 -6.41
C VAL A 126 -8.27 -16.42 -6.52
N ASN A 127 -7.27 -15.55 -6.43
CA ASN A 127 -7.42 -14.13 -6.74
C ASN A 127 -7.41 -13.87 -8.25
N GLU A 128 -7.50 -12.60 -8.64
CA GLU A 128 -7.49 -12.23 -10.06
C GLU A 128 -6.20 -12.60 -10.83
N LEU A 129 -5.08 -12.75 -10.11
CA LEU A 129 -3.79 -13.13 -10.68
C LEU A 129 -3.63 -14.65 -10.77
N GLY A 130 -4.60 -15.43 -10.29
CA GLY A 130 -4.54 -16.89 -10.20
C GLY A 130 -3.76 -17.41 -8.99
N TYR A 131 -3.45 -16.56 -8.00
CA TYR A 131 -2.81 -16.98 -6.76
C TYR A 131 -3.84 -17.62 -5.83
N ARG A 132 -3.47 -18.76 -5.23
CA ARG A 132 -4.37 -19.56 -4.40
C ARG A 132 -4.63 -18.87 -3.07
N VAL A 133 -5.88 -18.68 -2.71
CA VAL A 133 -6.30 -18.13 -1.41
C VAL A 133 -6.09 -19.19 -0.34
N LEU A 134 -5.56 -18.76 0.80
CA LEU A 134 -5.21 -19.64 1.90
C LEU A 134 -6.22 -19.54 3.05
N ASP A 135 -6.39 -20.64 3.76
CA ASP A 135 -7.15 -20.72 5.00
C ASP A 135 -6.36 -20.16 6.21
N SER A 136 -6.97 -20.17 7.39
CA SER A 136 -6.35 -19.75 8.65
C SER A 136 -5.11 -20.54 9.05
N ASN A 137 -4.92 -21.75 8.50
CA ASN A 137 -3.75 -22.61 8.70
C ASN A 137 -2.75 -22.54 7.55
N LEU A 138 -2.92 -21.59 6.61
CA LEU A 138 -2.11 -21.42 5.42
C LEU A 138 -2.18 -22.59 4.41
N ASN A 139 -3.29 -23.34 4.40
CA ASN A 139 -3.58 -24.34 3.37
C ASN A 139 -4.43 -23.75 2.25
N GLU A 140 -4.31 -24.32 1.06
CA GLU A 140 -5.09 -23.87 -0.10
C GLU A 140 -6.55 -24.31 0.02
N ILE A 141 -7.47 -23.40 -0.28
CA ILE A 141 -8.90 -23.66 -0.17
C ILE A 141 -9.39 -24.24 -1.50
N ARG A 142 -9.75 -25.53 -1.49
CA ARG A 142 -10.41 -26.21 -2.60
C ARG A 142 -11.88 -26.45 -2.27
N LEU A 143 -12.75 -26.15 -3.23
CA LEU A 143 -14.20 -26.16 -3.07
C LEU A 143 -14.82 -27.00 -4.18
N GLU A 144 -15.73 -27.90 -3.81
CA GLU A 144 -16.50 -28.74 -4.73
C GLU A 144 -17.94 -28.23 -4.84
N GLY A 145 -18.10 -27.00 -5.31
CA GLY A 145 -19.40 -26.36 -5.47
C GLY A 145 -19.34 -24.84 -5.32
N GLN A 146 -20.51 -24.21 -5.31
CA GLN A 146 -20.63 -22.77 -5.08
C GLN A 146 -20.46 -22.46 -3.59
N PRO A 147 -19.47 -21.65 -3.20
CA PRO A 147 -19.27 -21.30 -1.81
C PRO A 147 -20.23 -20.21 -1.34
N THR A 148 -20.54 -20.24 -0.05
CA THR A 148 -21.05 -19.08 0.70
C THR A 148 -20.09 -18.73 1.82
N PHE A 149 -20.05 -17.45 2.21
CA PHE A 149 -19.12 -16.94 3.21
C PHE A 149 -19.88 -16.40 4.42
N GLY A 150 -19.44 -16.79 5.61
CA GLY A 150 -19.86 -16.19 6.86
C GLY A 150 -19.13 -14.87 7.13
N VAL A 151 -19.73 -14.06 8.00
CA VAL A 151 -19.15 -12.77 8.44
C VAL A 151 -17.84 -12.92 9.20
N ASP A 152 -17.60 -14.10 9.76
CA ASP A 152 -16.39 -14.51 10.47
C ASP A 152 -15.31 -15.09 9.54
N GLY A 153 -15.55 -15.07 8.22
CA GLY A 153 -14.66 -15.65 7.22
C GLY A 153 -14.79 -17.15 7.06
N SER A 154 -15.76 -17.80 7.71
CA SER A 154 -16.09 -19.20 7.45
C SER A 154 -16.55 -19.40 6.01
N VAL A 155 -16.12 -20.50 5.38
CA VAL A 155 -16.45 -20.86 4.00
C VAL A 155 -17.32 -22.10 4.05
N PHE A 156 -18.49 -22.05 3.42
CA PHE A 156 -19.44 -23.14 3.37
C PHE A 156 -19.65 -23.61 1.93
N VAL A 157 -19.86 -24.91 1.75
CA VAL A 157 -20.35 -25.50 0.50
C VAL A 157 -21.52 -26.41 0.86
N ASN A 158 -22.65 -26.24 0.18
CA ASN A 158 -23.88 -27.00 0.45
C ASN A 158 -24.33 -26.96 1.93
N GLY A 159 -24.07 -25.84 2.63
CA GLY A 159 -24.42 -25.65 4.05
C GLY A 159 -23.44 -26.28 5.06
N GLN A 160 -22.40 -26.97 4.61
CA GLN A 160 -21.34 -27.48 5.47
C GLN A 160 -20.11 -26.58 5.43
N GLN A 161 -19.55 -26.25 6.59
CA GLN A 161 -18.30 -25.50 6.67
C GLN A 161 -17.14 -26.37 6.18
N VAL A 162 -16.38 -25.85 5.23
CA VAL A 162 -15.24 -26.55 4.60
C VAL A 162 -13.90 -25.90 4.91
N ALA A 163 -13.88 -24.59 5.17
CA ALA A 163 -12.67 -23.85 5.52
C ALA A 163 -13.01 -22.56 6.29
N THR A 164 -11.98 -21.84 6.73
CA THR A 164 -12.06 -20.46 7.23
C THR A 164 -10.96 -19.65 6.54
N LEU A 165 -11.32 -18.52 5.93
CA LEU A 165 -10.37 -17.66 5.23
C LEU A 165 -9.24 -17.20 6.15
N GLY A 166 -8.01 -17.26 5.65
CA GLY A 166 -6.84 -16.76 6.35
C GLY A 166 -6.79 -15.24 6.34
N ILE A 167 -7.20 -14.61 7.44
CA ILE A 167 -7.13 -13.16 7.65
C ILE A 167 -6.06 -12.86 8.69
N PHE A 168 -5.02 -12.12 8.29
CA PHE A 168 -3.85 -11.86 9.13
C PHE A 168 -3.59 -10.37 9.31
N ASP A 169 -3.35 -9.95 10.55
CA ASP A 169 -2.82 -8.63 10.87
C ASP A 169 -1.30 -8.61 10.65
N LEU A 170 -0.81 -7.65 9.87
CA LEU A 170 0.62 -7.54 9.54
C LEU A 170 1.32 -6.51 10.42
N GLN A 171 2.53 -6.84 10.86
CA GLN A 171 3.44 -5.90 11.52
C GLN A 171 4.48 -5.43 10.51
N ASN A 172 4.61 -4.11 10.35
CA ASN A 172 5.55 -3.47 9.41
C ASN A 172 5.49 -4.05 7.97
N PRO A 173 4.31 -4.11 7.34
CA PRO A 173 4.19 -4.69 6.00
C PRO A 173 5.01 -3.89 4.99
N GLN A 174 5.70 -4.61 4.10
CA GLN A 174 6.34 -4.03 2.93
C GLN A 174 5.47 -4.28 1.71
N LYS A 175 5.20 -3.22 0.94
CA LYS A 175 4.47 -3.30 -0.31
C LYS A 175 5.32 -4.06 -1.33
N ALA A 176 4.77 -5.13 -1.89
CA ALA A 176 5.39 -5.89 -2.96
C ALA A 176 4.79 -5.45 -4.30
N GLY A 177 5.59 -4.77 -5.12
CA GLY A 177 5.14 -4.12 -6.37
C GLY A 177 4.68 -2.69 -6.12
#